data_AF-F7YDR3-F1
#
_entry.id   AF-F7YDR3-F1
#
_cell.length_a   1.000
_cell.length_b   1.000
_cell.length_c   1.000
_cell.angle_alpha   90.00
_cell.angle_beta   90.00
_cell.angle_gamma   90.00
#
_symmetry.space_group_name_H-M   'P 1'
#
loop_
_entity.id
_entity.type
_entity.pdbx_description
1 polymer ?
#
loop_
_entity_poly.entity_id
_entity_poly.type
_entity_poly.pdbx_seq_one_letter_code
_entity_poly.pdbx_strand_id
1 'polypeptide(L)'
;MIRPTEMLSAKTLADPRSRQARADLATFASDERMVQLCNLEAMDQIRRWRADFQPERVVPYATAEEKITGTTIAANGAAFRSRKNWYSLKFKCQLARDGESVIGFEFLVGDPVAREKWDELGLPAVH
;
A
#
# COMPACT_ATOMS: atom_id res chain seq x y z
N MET A 1 15.69 -3.39 -1.84
CA MET A 1 14.49 -2.64 -1.42
C MET A 1 14.86 -1.18 -1.32
N ILE A 2 13.99 -0.28 -1.78
CA ILE A 2 14.11 1.17 -1.67
C ILE A 2 13.64 1.56 -0.27
N ARG A 3 14.37 2.46 0.39
CA ARG A 3 14.08 2.94 1.75
C ARG A 3 13.92 4.45 1.75
N PRO A 4 12.68 4.96 1.67
CA PRO A 4 12.42 6.39 1.81
C PRO A 4 12.80 6.90 3.19
N THR A 5 13.27 8.14 3.26
CA THR A 5 13.61 8.82 4.52
C THR A 5 12.46 9.67 5.06
N GLU A 6 11.43 9.92 4.26
CA GLU A 6 10.24 10.70 4.60
C GLU A 6 9.00 9.84 4.33
N MET A 7 8.08 9.77 5.28
CA MET A 7 6.79 9.08 5.14
C MET A 7 5.73 10.06 4.63
N LEU A 8 4.90 9.62 3.67
CA LEU A 8 4.07 10.53 2.86
C LEU A 8 2.57 10.44 3.18
N SER A 9 2.10 9.30 3.68
CA SER A 9 0.69 9.03 3.96
C SER A 9 0.04 10.08 4.87
N ALA A 10 0.76 10.54 5.91
CA ALA A 10 0.28 11.57 6.82
C ALA A 10 0.00 12.90 6.09
N LYS A 11 0.88 13.31 5.17
CA LYS A 11 0.69 14.51 4.35
C LYS A 11 -0.52 14.36 3.41
N THR A 12 -0.70 13.17 2.82
CA THR A 12 -1.86 12.88 1.98
C THR A 12 -3.17 12.92 2.76
N LEU A 13 -3.20 12.38 3.98
CA LEU A 13 -4.39 12.40 4.84
C LEU A 13 -4.71 13.80 5.39
N ALA A 14 -3.70 14.65 5.58
CA ALA A 14 -3.88 16.03 5.99
C ALA A 14 -4.54 16.91 4.91
N ASP A 15 -4.49 16.51 3.63
CA ASP A 15 -5.16 17.23 2.54
C ASP A 15 -6.70 17.24 2.76
N PRO A 16 -7.36 18.41 2.65
CA PRO A 16 -8.82 18.50 2.78
C PRO A 16 -9.61 17.61 1.82
N ARG A 17 -9.02 17.21 0.68
CA ARG A 17 -9.65 16.29 -0.28
C ARG A 17 -9.72 14.85 0.24
N SER A 18 -8.88 14.50 1.21
CA SER A 18 -8.81 13.16 1.82
C SER A 18 -9.79 12.97 2.98
N ARG A 19 -10.80 13.83 3.13
CA ARG A 19 -11.81 13.73 4.21
C ARG A 19 -12.49 12.36 4.25
N GLN A 20 -12.92 11.84 3.09
CA GLN A 20 -13.58 10.54 3.03
C GLN A 20 -12.63 9.41 3.44
N ALA A 21 -11.40 9.41 2.92
CA ALA A 21 -10.39 8.42 3.29
C ALA A 21 -10.12 8.40 4.81
N ARG A 22 -10.07 9.57 5.45
CA ARG A 22 -9.95 9.67 6.92
C ARG A 22 -11.18 9.10 7.64
N ALA A 23 -12.38 9.36 7.14
CA ALA A 23 -13.60 8.81 7.70
C ALA A 23 -13.63 7.28 7.58
N ASP A 24 -13.29 6.74 6.41
CA ASP A 24 -13.23 5.30 6.16
C ASP A 24 -12.20 4.61 7.06
N LEU A 25 -11.00 5.18 7.19
CA LEU A 25 -9.96 4.68 8.10
C LEU A 25 -10.44 4.57 9.56
N ALA A 26 -11.30 5.49 10.02
CA ALA A 26 -11.83 5.47 11.38
C ALA A 26 -12.84 4.33 11.61
N THR A 27 -13.40 3.75 10.54
CA THR A 27 -14.37 2.63 10.62
C THR A 27 -13.70 1.26 10.65
N PHE A 28 -12.45 1.15 10.19
CA PHE A 28 -11.74 -0.12 10.15
C PHE A 28 -11.29 -0.57 11.55
N ALA A 29 -11.26 -1.89 11.75
CA ALA A 29 -10.58 -2.50 12.89
C ALA A 29 -9.09 -2.12 12.90
N SER A 30 -8.45 -2.19 14.07
CA SER A 30 -7.06 -1.72 14.26
C SER A 30 -6.09 -2.25 13.20
N ASP A 31 -6.05 -3.56 12.99
CA ASP A 31 -5.12 -4.19 12.06
C ASP A 31 -5.42 -3.81 10.60
N GLU A 32 -6.69 -3.80 10.22
CA GLU A 32 -7.12 -3.36 8.89
C GLU A 32 -6.75 -1.89 8.64
N ARG A 33 -6.96 -1.01 9.63
CA ARG A 33 -6.55 0.40 9.55
C ARG A 33 -5.04 0.54 9.32
N MET A 34 -4.23 -0.24 10.03
CA MET A 34 -2.77 -0.26 9.82
C MET A 34 -2.41 -0.69 8.39
N VAL A 35 -3.05 -1.75 7.87
CA VAL A 35 -2.87 -2.22 6.49
C VAL A 35 -3.24 -1.12 5.48
N GLN A 36 -4.37 -0.45 5.67
CA GLN A 36 -4.81 0.63 4.79
C GLN A 36 -3.86 1.84 4.80
N LEU A 37 -3.31 2.21 5.96
CA LEU A 37 -2.27 3.25 6.06
C LEU A 37 -0.99 2.84 5.30
N CYS A 38 -0.55 1.59 5.43
CA CYS A 38 0.62 1.09 4.71
C CYS A 38 0.39 1.00 3.19
N ASN A 39 -0.83 0.66 2.76
CA ASN A 39 -1.21 0.68 1.35
C ASN A 39 -1.19 2.11 0.78
N LEU A 40 -1.68 3.09 1.53
CA LEU A 40 -1.60 4.50 1.16
C LEU A 40 -0.14 4.97 1.05
N GLU A 41 0.69 4.64 2.05
CA GLU A 41 2.12 4.94 2.02
C GLU A 41 2.80 4.32 0.79
N ALA A 42 2.50 3.06 0.48
CA ALA A 42 3.04 2.39 -0.70
C ALA A 42 2.72 3.14 -2.00
N MET A 43 1.46 3.56 -2.17
CA MET A 43 1.04 4.32 -3.35
C MET A 43 1.76 5.66 -3.47
N ASP A 44 1.89 6.40 -2.37
CA ASP A 44 2.55 7.70 -2.36
C ASP A 44 4.06 7.57 -2.64
N GLN A 45 4.71 6.57 -2.04
CA GLN A 45 6.13 6.31 -2.24
C GLN A 45 6.44 5.85 -3.66
N ILE A 46 5.63 4.97 -4.24
CA ILE A 46 5.81 4.51 -5.63
C ILE A 46 5.65 5.69 -6.60
N ARG A 47 4.62 6.53 -6.40
CA ARG A 47 4.39 7.74 -7.20
C ARG A 47 5.56 8.73 -7.10
N ARG A 48 6.12 8.91 -5.90
CA ARG A 48 7.28 9.79 -5.66
C ARG A 48 8.57 9.24 -6.25
N TRP A 49 8.75 7.93 -6.23
CA TRP A 49 9.95 7.25 -6.71
C TRP A 49 10.04 7.21 -8.24
N ARG A 50 8.93 6.92 -8.94
CA ARG A 50 8.86 7.02 -10.41
C ARG A 50 7.53 7.62 -10.86
N ALA A 51 7.61 8.80 -11.48
CA ALA A 51 6.46 9.56 -11.96
C ALA A 51 5.64 8.84 -13.05
N ASP A 52 6.22 7.85 -13.74
CA ASP A 52 5.49 7.03 -14.72
C ASP A 52 4.43 6.14 -14.09
N PHE A 53 4.59 5.79 -12.80
CA PHE A 53 3.56 5.10 -12.06
C PHE A 53 2.52 6.07 -11.53
N GLN A 54 1.26 5.70 -11.68
CA GLN A 54 0.11 6.36 -11.07
C GLN A 54 -0.65 5.30 -10.27
N PRO A 55 -0.17 4.96 -9.05
CA PRO A 55 -0.81 3.94 -8.23
C PRO A 55 -2.24 4.34 -7.88
N GLU A 56 -3.16 3.40 -8.07
CA GLU A 56 -4.61 3.56 -7.85
C GLU A 56 -5.12 2.63 -6.74
N ARG A 57 -4.45 1.49 -6.54
CA ARG A 57 -4.81 0.47 -5.56
C ARG A 57 -3.60 -0.37 -5.19
N VAL A 58 -3.58 -0.87 -3.97
CA VAL A 58 -2.66 -1.92 -3.49
C VAL A 58 -3.49 -3.09 -2.98
N VAL A 59 -3.05 -4.31 -3.30
CA VAL A 59 -3.57 -5.57 -2.75
C VAL A 59 -2.39 -6.21 -2.00
N PRO A 60 -2.39 -6.22 -0.65
CA PRO A 60 -1.23 -6.65 0.13
C PRO A 60 -1.00 -8.17 0.12
N TYR A 61 -2.03 -8.94 -0.24
CA TYR A 61 -2.06 -10.41 -0.16
C TYR A 61 -2.09 -11.13 -1.52
N ALA A 62 -1.75 -10.47 -2.64
CA ALA A 62 -2.00 -11.01 -3.99
C ALA A 62 -1.41 -12.42 -4.24
N THR A 63 -0.17 -12.67 -3.80
CA THR A 63 0.51 -13.97 -3.96
C THR A 63 0.92 -14.61 -2.63
N ALA A 64 0.79 -13.88 -1.54
CA ALA A 64 1.04 -14.34 -0.17
C ALA A 64 0.45 -13.33 0.81
N GLU A 65 -0.24 -13.82 1.84
CA GLU A 65 -0.80 -13.03 2.95
C GLU A 65 0.25 -12.11 3.59
N GLU A 66 -0.15 -10.89 3.94
CA GLU A 66 0.67 -10.03 4.78
C GLU A 66 0.83 -10.60 6.19
N LYS A 67 1.98 -10.30 6.80
CA LYS A 67 2.25 -10.67 8.19
C LYS A 67 2.23 -9.43 9.05
N ILE A 68 1.40 -9.45 10.08
CA ILE A 68 1.31 -8.40 11.10
C ILE A 68 2.05 -8.89 12.35
N THR A 69 2.96 -8.07 12.88
CA THR A 69 3.71 -8.36 14.11
C THR A 69 3.85 -7.09 14.91
N GLY A 70 3.01 -6.93 15.94
CA GLY A 70 2.88 -5.64 16.64
C GLY A 70 2.45 -4.55 15.65
N THR A 71 3.24 -3.49 15.53
CA THR A 71 3.00 -2.38 14.60
C THR A 71 3.82 -2.49 13.30
N THR A 72 4.31 -3.68 12.98
CA THR A 72 5.00 -3.97 11.71
C THR A 72 4.11 -4.79 10.79
N ILE A 73 4.01 -4.39 9.53
CA ILE A 73 3.37 -5.14 8.44
C ILE A 73 4.40 -5.50 7.40
N ALA A 74 4.47 -6.78 7.03
CA ALA A 74 5.30 -7.27 5.93
C ALA A 74 4.42 -7.92 4.86
N ALA A 75 4.29 -7.27 3.71
CA ALA A 75 3.54 -7.75 2.56
C ALA A 75 4.52 -8.19 1.46
N ASN A 76 4.88 -9.47 1.48
CA ASN A 76 5.88 -10.03 0.55
C ASN A 76 5.29 -10.54 -0.77
N GLY A 77 3.96 -10.60 -0.85
CA GLY A 77 3.21 -11.04 -2.02
C GLY A 77 2.27 -9.97 -2.57
N ALA A 78 2.49 -8.70 -2.26
CA ALA A 78 1.60 -7.62 -2.66
C ALA A 78 1.61 -7.36 -4.18
N ALA A 79 0.61 -6.63 -4.63
CA ALA A 79 0.56 -6.04 -5.96
C ALA A 79 -0.02 -4.63 -5.88
N PHE A 80 0.34 -3.77 -6.83
CA PHE A 80 -0.32 -2.48 -7.00
C PHE A 80 -0.78 -2.29 -8.43
N ARG A 81 -1.88 -1.55 -8.57
CA ARG A 81 -2.44 -1.18 -9.87
C ARG A 81 -1.95 0.21 -10.25
N SER A 82 -1.45 0.35 -11.46
CA SER A 82 -1.08 1.64 -12.04
C SER A 82 -1.41 1.64 -13.53
N ARG A 83 -2.12 2.68 -14.00
CA ARG A 83 -2.48 2.84 -15.42
C ARG A 83 -3.09 1.56 -16.03
N LYS A 84 -4.05 0.97 -15.32
CA LYS A 84 -4.76 -0.28 -15.70
C LYS A 84 -3.94 -1.57 -15.71
N ASN A 85 -2.66 -1.55 -15.31
CA ASN A 85 -1.84 -2.74 -15.18
C ASN A 85 -1.53 -3.03 -13.72
N TRP A 86 -1.38 -4.31 -13.39
CA TRP A 86 -0.91 -4.75 -12.09
C TRP A 86 0.59 -5.02 -12.13
N TYR A 87 1.27 -4.70 -11.04
CA TYR A 87 2.71 -4.90 -10.86
C TYR A 87 2.95 -5.56 -9.51
N SER A 88 3.92 -6.47 -9.45
CA SER A 88 4.33 -7.08 -8.19
C SER A 88 4.91 -6.03 -7.25
N LEU A 89 4.61 -6.16 -5.97
CA LEU A 89 5.08 -5.30 -4.90
C LEU A 89 5.52 -6.15 -3.72
N LYS A 90 6.61 -5.72 -3.08
CA LYS A 90 6.93 -6.14 -1.72
C LYS A 90 7.09 -4.89 -0.88
N PHE A 91 6.58 -4.91 0.34
CA PHE A 91 6.89 -3.85 1.29
C PHE A 91 6.98 -4.35 2.72
N LYS A 92 7.74 -3.60 3.53
CA LYS A 92 7.68 -3.64 4.98
C LYS A 92 7.34 -2.24 5.47
N CYS A 93 6.34 -2.16 6.32
CA CYS A 93 5.77 -0.94 6.86
C CYS A 93 5.82 -1.01 8.38
N GLN A 94 6.30 0.06 9.01
CA GLN A 94 6.37 0.21 10.45
C GLN A 94 5.48 1.39 10.85
N LEU A 95 4.52 1.14 11.72
CA LEU A 95 3.69 2.18 12.31
C LEU A 95 4.20 2.60 13.70
N ALA A 96 3.81 3.80 14.11
CA ALA A 96 3.93 4.28 15.48
C ALA A 96 3.17 3.35 16.45
N ARG A 97 3.45 3.49 17.75
CA ARG A 97 2.89 2.61 18.79
C ARG A 97 1.36 2.63 18.86
N ASP A 98 0.75 3.75 18.47
CA ASP A 98 -0.71 3.93 18.39
C ASP A 98 -1.32 3.32 17.12
N GLY A 99 -0.50 2.91 16.14
CA GLY A 99 -0.95 2.38 14.85
C GLY A 99 -1.60 3.42 13.95
N GLU A 100 -1.39 4.72 14.20
CA GLU A 100 -2.07 5.81 13.47
C GLU A 100 -1.21 6.49 12.42
N SER A 101 0.12 6.31 12.47
CA SER A 101 1.04 6.91 11.51
C SER A 101 2.14 5.94 11.10
N VAL A 102 2.54 6.01 9.83
CA VAL A 102 3.70 5.27 9.32
C VAL A 102 4.97 6.03 9.72
N ILE A 103 5.93 5.32 10.30
CA ILE A 103 7.22 5.87 10.78
C ILE A 103 8.42 5.21 10.08
N GLY A 104 8.19 4.16 9.29
CA GLY A 104 9.22 3.53 8.49
C GLY A 104 8.62 2.72 7.36
N PHE A 105 9.25 2.76 6.20
CA PHE A 105 8.78 2.04 5.03
C PHE A 105 9.96 1.59 4.17
N GLU A 106 9.83 0.40 3.59
CA GLU A 106 10.73 -0.07 2.54
C GLU A 106 9.93 -0.88 1.52
N PHE A 107 10.26 -0.74 0.25
CA PHE A 107 9.50 -1.40 -0.81
C PHE A 107 10.37 -1.85 -1.98
N LEU A 108 9.81 -2.74 -2.80
CA LEU A 108 10.38 -3.17 -4.07
C LEU A 108 9.24 -3.35 -5.07
N VAL A 109 9.31 -2.61 -6.17
CA VAL A 109 8.45 -2.83 -7.33
C VAL A 109 9.08 -3.87 -8.23
N GLY A 110 8.32 -4.88 -8.60
CA GLY A 110 8.71 -5.93 -9.54
C GLY A 110 8.05 -5.77 -10.90
N ASP A 111 7.99 -6.89 -11.63
CA ASP A 111 7.47 -6.96 -12.99
C ASP A 111 5.94 -6.79 -13.06
N PRO A 112 5.39 -6.47 -14.24
CA PRO A 112 3.96 -6.56 -14.50
C PRO A 112 3.43 -7.97 -14.21
N VAL A 113 2.27 -8.04 -13.56
CA VAL A 113 1.56 -9.31 -13.35
C VAL A 113 0.82 -9.66 -14.64
N ALA A 114 1.07 -10.86 -15.17
CA ALA A 114 0.41 -11.39 -16.35
C ALA A 114 -1.12 -11.37 -16.18
N ARG A 115 -1.84 -10.92 -17.21
CA ARG A 115 -3.29 -10.63 -17.13
C ARG A 115 -4.11 -11.88 -16.84
N GLU A 116 -3.64 -13.03 -17.32
CA GLU A 116 -4.26 -14.33 -17.15
C GLU A 116 -4.26 -14.78 -15.67
N LYS A 117 -3.40 -14.19 -14.83
CA LYS A 117 -3.32 -14.48 -13.40
C LYS A 117 -4.18 -13.55 -12.54
N TRP A 118 -4.78 -12.51 -13.12
CA TRP A 118 -5.40 -11.46 -12.32
C TRP A 118 -6.58 -11.97 -11.49
N ASP A 119 -7.47 -12.76 -12.09
CA ASP A 119 -8.64 -13.29 -11.38
C ASP A 119 -8.23 -14.26 -10.26
N GLU A 120 -7.23 -15.12 -10.52
CA GLU A 120 -6.67 -16.05 -9.53
C GLU A 120 -6.10 -15.32 -8.31
N LEU A 121 -5.44 -14.17 -8.53
CA LEU A 121 -4.74 -13.40 -7.49
C LEU A 121 -5.61 -12.30 -6.87
N GLY A 122 -6.92 -12.25 -7.17
CA GLY A 122 -7.82 -11.22 -6.64
C GLY A 122 -7.48 -9.80 -7.11
N LEU A 123 -6.98 -9.65 -8.34
CA LEU A 123 -6.50 -8.41 -8.93
C LEU A 123 -7.50 -7.88 -9.98
N PRO A 124 -8.61 -7.23 -9.57
CA PRO A 124 -9.71 -6.95 -10.47
C PRO A 124 -9.31 -6.06 -11.65
N ALA A 125 -9.89 -6.34 -12.82
CA ALA A 125 -9.64 -5.61 -14.06
C ALA A 125 -10.29 -4.21 -14.07
N VAL A 126 -11.32 -3.99 -13.25
CA VAL A 126 -12.07 -2.73 -13.07
C VAL A 126 -12.30 -2.44 -11.58
N HIS A 127 -12.63 -1.18 -11.25
CA HIS A 127 -12.89 -0.75 -9.87
C HIS A 127 -14.30 -1.10 -9.41
#